data_AF-A0AAJ4RCM4-F1
#
_entry.id   AF-A0AAJ4RCM4-F1
#
_cell.length_a   1.000
_cell.length_b   1.000
_cell.length_c   1.000
_cell.angle_alpha   90.00
_cell.angle_beta   90.00
_cell.angle_gamma   90.00
#
_symmetry.space_group_name_H-M   'P 1'
#
loop_
_entity.id
_entity.type
_entity.pdbx_description
1 polymer ?
#
loop_
_entity_poly.entity_id
_entity_poly.type
_entity_poly.pdbx_seq_one_letter_code
_entity_poly.pdbx_strand_id
1 'polypeptide(L)' 'MRYIGLIVGLVLGAVGMYKIDYVLYEGLNYFGKYVFFAMFNLFVLWLFWFFYKRFEGALQIAMPILFGLVLMLIGLKFM' A
#
# COMPACT_ATOMS: atom_id res chain seq x y z
N MET A 1 8.75 -10.70 16.68
CA MET A 1 7.54 -9.82 16.68
C MET A 1 7.71 -8.50 15.94
N ARG A 2 8.91 -7.90 15.88
CA ARG A 2 9.14 -6.56 15.29
C ARG A 2 8.62 -6.40 13.85
N TYR A 3 8.78 -7.42 12.99
CA TYR A 3 8.39 -7.36 11.58
C TYR A 3 6.93 -7.71 11.30
N ILE A 4 6.16 -8.17 12.30
CA ILE A 4 4.80 -8.67 12.09
C ILE A 4 3.90 -7.59 11.50
N GLY A 5 3.98 -6.36 12.01
CA GLY A 5 3.16 -5.26 11.50
C GLY A 5 3.48 -4.91 10.05
N LEU A 6 4.75 -4.94 9.66
CA LEU A 6 5.15 -4.71 8.27
C LEU A 6 4.64 -5.82 7.35
N ILE A 7 4.73 -7.08 7.75
CA ILE A 7 4.22 -8.20 6.95
C ILE A 7 2.70 -8.13 6.79
N VAL A 8 1.96 -7.95 7.89
CA VAL A 8 0.49 -7.86 7.87
C VAL A 8 0.05 -6.63 7.07
N GLY A 9 0.68 -5.48 7.31
CA GLY A 9 0.44 -4.26 6.56
C GLY A 9 0.68 -4.44 5.06
N LEU A 10 1.78 -5.09 4.66
CA LEU A 10 2.08 -5.36 3.25
C LEU A 10 1.07 -6.29 2.59
N VAL A 11 0.59 -7.33 3.29
CA VAL A 11 -0.46 -8.22 2.76
C VAL A 11 -1.75 -7.43 2.52
N LEU A 12 -2.20 -6.65 3.51
CA LEU A 12 -3.39 -5.80 3.39
C LEU A 12 -3.23 -4.75 2.28
N GLY A 13 -2.07 -4.10 2.25
CA GLY A 13 -1.69 -3.14 1.22
C GLY A 13 -1.71 -3.75 -0.16
N ALA A 14 -1.13 -4.94 -0.36
CA ALA A 14 -1.12 -5.65 -1.64
C ALA A 14 -2.53 -5.98 -2.14
N VAL A 15 -3.43 -6.39 -1.25
CA VAL A 15 -4.85 -6.65 -1.60
C VAL A 15 -5.54 -5.37 -2.08
N GLY A 16 -5.39 -4.26 -1.34
CA GLY A 16 -5.96 -2.97 -1.74
C GLY A 16 -5.35 -2.42 -3.03
N MET A 17 -4.03 -2.50 -3.13
CA MET A 17 -3.23 -2.09 -4.29
C MET A 17 -3.65 -2.81 -5.55
N TYR A 18 -3.81 -4.14 -5.51
CA TYR A 18 -4.25 -4.91 -6.67
C TYR A 18 -5.56 -4.37 -7.28
N LYS A 19 -6.49 -3.91 -6.44
CA LYS A 19 -7.76 -3.32 -6.89
C LYS A 19 -7.60 -1.91 -7.41
N ILE A 20 -6.85 -1.06 -6.70
CA ILE A 20 -6.56 0.31 -7.13
C ILE A 20 -5.84 0.29 -8.49
N ASP A 21 -4.85 -0.58 -8.62
CA ASP A 21 -4.08 -0.76 -9.84
C ASP A 21 -4.96 -1.24 -10.99
N TYR A 22 -5.88 -2.17 -10.78
CA TYR A 22 -6.81 -2.61 -11.83
C TYR A 22 -7.60 -1.43 -12.43
N VAL A 23 -8.16 -0.58 -11.56
CA VAL A 23 -8.96 0.58 -11.99
C VAL A 23 -8.10 1.64 -12.67
N LEU A 24 -6.93 1.93 -12.12
CA LEU A 24 -5.97 2.87 -12.72
C LEU A 24 -5.44 2.36 -14.07
N TYR A 25 -5.26 1.05 -14.20
CA TYR A 25 -4.80 0.38 -15.41
C TYR A 25 -5.85 0.54 -16.53
N GLU A 26 -7.14 0.51 -16.22
CA GLU A 26 -8.20 0.75 -17.21
C GLU A 26 -8.38 2.24 -17.57
N GLY A 27 -8.12 3.16 -16.63
CA GLY A 27 -8.38 4.60 -16.82
C GLY A 27 -7.29 5.44 -17.50
N LEU A 28 -6.09 4.91 -17.70
CA LEU A 28 -4.92 5.66 -18.19
C LEU A 28 -4.42 5.21 -19.58
N ASN A 29 -3.94 6.16 -20.39
CA ASN A 29 -3.28 5.89 -21.68
C ASN A 29 -1.94 5.16 -21.51
N TYR A 30 -1.57 4.36 -22.52
CA TYR A 30 -0.50 3.35 -22.52
C TYR A 30 0.78 3.75 -21.74
N PHE A 31 1.36 4.92 -22.01
CA PHE A 31 2.58 5.36 -21.31
C PHE A 31 2.34 5.79 -19.85
N GLY A 32 1.32 6.61 -19.61
CA GLY A 32 0.98 7.12 -18.27
C GLY A 32 0.59 5.99 -17.31
N LYS A 33 -0.04 4.95 -17.84
CA LYS A 33 -0.45 3.75 -17.13
C LYS A 33 0.71 3.01 -16.46
N TYR A 34 1.78 2.70 -17.19
CA TYR A 34 2.92 1.96 -16.62
C TYR A 34 3.76 2.83 -15.69
N VAL A 35 3.96 4.12 -16.03
CA VAL A 35 4.74 5.05 -15.19
C VAL A 35 4.01 5.31 -13.88
N PHE A 36 2.70 5.59 -13.94
CA PHE A 36 1.89 5.81 -12.74
C PHE A 36 1.81 4.56 -11.88
N PHE A 37 1.57 3.38 -12.49
CA PHE A 37 1.56 2.11 -11.78
C PHE A 37 2.86 1.87 -11.02
N ALA A 38 4.01 2.00 -11.69
CA ALA A 38 5.31 1.77 -11.08
C ALA A 38 5.61 2.79 -9.97
N MET A 39 5.36 4.07 -10.22
CA MET A 39 5.57 5.13 -9.24
C MET A 39 4.68 4.97 -8.01
N PHE A 40 3.41 4.66 -8.20
CA PHE A 40 2.45 4.48 -7.12
C PHE A 40 2.81 3.27 -6.25
N ASN A 41 3.17 2.15 -6.88
CA ASN A 41 3.65 0.96 -6.17
C ASN A 41 4.93 1.21 -5.37
N LEU A 42 5.92 1.89 -5.96
CA LEU A 42 7.14 2.27 -5.27
C LEU A 42 6.85 3.23 -4.10
N PHE A 43 5.96 4.20 -4.28
CA PHE A 43 5.58 5.13 -3.23
C PHE A 43 4.91 4.42 -2.05
N VAL A 44 4.01 3.47 -2.31
CA VAL A 44 3.34 2.70 -1.27
C VAL A 44 4.32 1.81 -0.51
N LEU A 45 5.22 1.11 -1.20
CA LEU A 45 6.28 0.33 -0.55
C LEU A 45 7.21 1.21 0.30
N TRP A 46 7.57 2.39 -0.21
CA TRP A 46 8.36 3.36 0.53
C TRP A 46 7.63 3.85 1.79
N LEU A 47 6.32 4.09 1.73
CA LEU A 47 5.53 4.47 2.90
C LEU A 47 5.47 3.37 3.97
N PHE A 48 5.28 2.11 3.57
CA PHE A 48 5.37 0.97 4.52
C PHE A 48 6.72 0.92 5.22
N TRP A 49 7.80 1.09 4.46
CA TRP A 49 9.15 1.12 5.01
C TRP A 49 9.38 2.33 5.92
N PHE A 50 8.91 3.52 5.51
CA PHE A 50 9.00 4.75 6.28
C PHE A 50 8.30 4.60 7.62
N PHE A 51 7.05 4.13 7.66
CA PHE A 51 6.31 3.92 8.90
C PHE A 51 6.99 2.89 9.80
N TYR A 52 7.52 1.81 9.22
CA TYR A 52 8.27 0.82 9.98
C TYR A 52 9.58 1.36 10.56
N LYS A 53 10.26 2.29 9.89
CA LYS A 53 11.52 2.89 10.38
C LYS A 53 11.31 4.09 11.29
N ARG A 54 10.21 4.82 11.12
CA ARG A 54 9.94 6.08 11.82
C ARG A 54 9.46 5.87 13.26
N PHE A 55 8.77 4.77 13.52
CA PHE A 55 8.15 4.46 14.80
C PHE A 55 8.85 3.31 15.52
N GLU A 56 8.76 3.32 16.85
CA GLU A 56 9.29 2.28 17.73
C GLU A 56 8.17 1.65 18.58
N GLY A 57 8.43 0.46 19.13
CA GLY A 57 7.49 -0.25 19.99
C GLY A 57 6.20 -0.66 19.27
N ALA A 58 5.06 -0.46 19.93
CA ALA A 58 3.75 -0.87 19.40
C ALA A 58 3.34 -0.08 18.13
N LEU A 59 3.74 1.19 18.01
CA LEU A 59 3.44 2.03 16.86
C LEU A 59 4.16 1.56 15.58
N GLN A 60 5.34 0.93 15.74
CA GLN A 60 6.07 0.30 14.64
C GLN A 60 5.24 -0.81 13.96
N ILE A 61 4.34 -1.45 14.72
CA ILE A 61 3.48 -2.52 14.25
C ILE A 61 2.14 -1.97 13.77
N ALA A 62 1.53 -1.07 14.54
CA ALA A 62 0.19 -0.54 14.27
C ALA A 62 0.15 0.32 13.00
N MET A 63 1.15 1.17 12.75
CA MET A 63 1.12 2.12 11.64
C MET A 63 1.12 1.44 10.26
N PRO A 64 1.99 0.46 9.97
CA PRO A 64 1.90 -0.33 8.74
C PRO A 64 0.55 -1.03 8.58
N ILE A 65 -0.02 -1.60 9.64
CA ILE A 65 -1.31 -2.30 9.58
C ILE A 65 -2.44 -1.32 9.24
N LEU A 66 -2.51 -0.17 9.94
CA LEU A 66 -3.51 0.87 9.69
C LEU A 66 -3.40 1.41 8.27
N PHE A 67 -2.19 1.64 7.78
CA PHE A 67 -1.97 2.10 6.42
C PHE A 67 -2.42 1.05 5.38
N GLY A 68 -2.08 -0.23 5.59
CA GLY A 68 -2.55 -1.33 4.75
C GLY A 68 -4.08 -1.47 4.76
N LEU A 69 -4.72 -1.29 5.92
CA LEU A 69 -6.19 -1.24 6.04
C LEU A 69 -6.78 -0.08 5.22
N VAL A 70 -6.20 1.11 5.29
CA VAL A 70 -6.69 2.27 4.51
C VAL A 70 -6.59 1.98 3.01
N LEU A 71 -5.46 1.44 2.54
CA LEU A 71 -5.29 1.04 1.14
C LEU A 71 -6.34 -0.01 0.72
N MET A 72 -6.60 -0.99 1.58
CA MET A 72 -7.64 -2.00 1.35
C MET A 72 -9.03 -1.38 1.27
N LEU A 73 -9.39 -0.48 2.19
CA LEU A 73 -10.68 0.21 2.18
C LEU A 73 -10.87 1.10 0.94
N ILE A 74 -9.80 1.79 0.51
CA ILE A 74 -9.81 2.55 -0.74
C ILE A 74 -10.04 1.61 -1.92
N GLY A 75 -9.29 0.49 -1.99
CA GLY A 75 -9.47 -0.51 -3.05
C GLY A 75 -10.88 -1.11 -3.09
N LEU A 76 -11.52 -1.32 -1.93
CA LEU A 76 -12.91 -1.78 -1.83
C LEU A 76 -13.93 -0.73 -2.25
N LYS A 77 -13.65 0.57 -2.05
CA LYS A 77 -14.56 1.65 -2.47
C LYS A 77 -14.68 1.74 -3.99
N PHE A 78 -13.66 1.31 -4.72
CA PHE A 78 -13.68 1.26 -6.18
C PHE A 78 -14.34 -0.02 -6.75
N MET A 79 -15.06 -0.78 -5.90
CA MET A 79 -15.87 -1.94 -6.28
C MET A 79 -17.28 -1.53 -6.75
#